data_AF-A0A7W7CLB0-F1
#
_entry.id   AF-A0A7W7CLB0-F1
#
_cell.length_a   1.000
_cell.length_b   1.000
_cell.length_c   1.000
_cell.angle_alpha   90.00
_cell.angle_beta   90.00
_cell.angle_gamma   90.00
#
_symmetry.space_group_name_H-M   'P 1'
#
loop_
_entity.id
_entity.type
_entity.pdbx_description
1 polymer ?
#
loop_
_entity_poly.entity_id
_entity_poly.type
_entity_poly.pdbx_seq_one_letter_code
_entity_poly.pdbx_strand_id
1 'polypeptide(L)' 'MTPEQPVAEIDSALVGLQDLDSVPLAEHVARFDAVHTALTSALSTIDQV' A
#
# COMPACT_ATOMS: atom_id res chain seq x y z
N MET A 1 -0.92 8.57 17.64
CA MET A 1 -1.49 7.74 16.55
C MET A 1 -2.21 6.57 17.20
N THR A 2 -3.49 6.35 16.88
CA THR A 2 -4.23 5.16 17.32
C THR A 2 -3.79 3.96 16.46
N PRO A 3 -3.72 2.73 17.01
CA PRO A 3 -3.27 1.52 16.30
C PRO A 3 -4.09 1.19 15.02
N GLU A 4 -5.24 1.84 14.82
CA GLU A 4 -6.12 1.66 13.66
C GLU A 4 -5.63 2.42 12.40
N GLN A 5 -4.73 3.39 12.55
CA GLN A 5 -4.20 4.20 11.43
C GLN A 5 -3.34 3.40 10.43
N PRO A 6 -2.34 2.61 10.85
CA PRO A 6 -1.53 1.84 9.90
C PRO A 6 -2.34 0.78 9.13
N VAL A 7 -3.38 0.21 9.75
CA VAL A 7 -4.27 -0.75 9.06
C VAL A 7 -5.08 -0.07 7.96
N ALA A 8 -5.62 1.14 8.22
CA ALA A 8 -6.36 1.91 7.23
C ALA A 8 -5.48 2.36 6.04
N GLU A 9 -4.20 2.67 6.28
CA GLU A 9 -3.24 3.00 5.20
C GLU A 9 -2.95 1.78 4.30
N ILE A 10 -2.84 0.59 4.90
CA ILE A 10 -2.68 -0.67 4.18
C ILE A 10 -3.92 -0.98 3.34
N ASP A 11 -5.13 -0.82 3.88
CA ASP A 11 -6.38 -1.02 3.11
C ASP A 11 -6.48 -0.08 1.91
N SER A 12 -6.11 1.19 2.08
CA SER A 12 -6.10 2.19 1.01
C SER A 12 -5.10 1.83 -0.10
N ALA A 13 -3.90 1.38 0.26
CA ALA A 13 -2.93 0.85 -0.69
C ALA A 13 -3.47 -0.41 -1.40
N LEU A 14 -4.17 -1.26 -0.63
CA LEU A 14 -4.99 -2.40 -1.03
C LEU A 14 -5.85 -2.13 -2.27
N VAL A 15 -6.69 -1.11 -2.12
CA VAL A 15 -7.63 -0.65 -3.14
C VAL A 15 -6.91 -0.21 -4.42
N GLY A 16 -5.70 0.34 -4.32
CA GLY A 16 -4.89 0.75 -5.47
C GLY A 16 -4.46 -0.39 -6.40
N LEU A 17 -4.54 -1.64 -5.96
CA LEU A 17 -4.26 -2.84 -6.75
C LEU A 17 -5.51 -3.49 -7.37
N GLN A 18 -6.69 -2.93 -7.11
CA GLN A 18 -7.90 -3.39 -7.78
C GLN A 18 -7.86 -3.00 -9.27
N ASP A 19 -8.54 -3.79 -10.11
CA ASP A 19 -8.66 -3.57 -11.55
C ASP A 19 -7.32 -3.48 -12.31
N LEU A 20 -6.27 -4.15 -11.82
CA LEU A 20 -4.98 -4.23 -12.52
C LEU A 20 -5.13 -4.82 -13.94
N ASP A 21 -6.07 -5.74 -14.17
CA ASP A 21 -6.38 -6.28 -15.49
C ASP A 21 -6.92 -5.24 -16.49
N SER A 22 -7.47 -4.13 -15.99
CA SER A 22 -7.99 -3.03 -16.81
C SER A 22 -6.93 -1.97 -17.15
N VAL A 23 -5.68 -2.14 -16.70
CA VAL A 23 -4.58 -1.22 -17.00
C VAL A 23 -3.41 -1.92 -17.69
N PRO A 24 -2.61 -1.19 -18.50
CA PRO A 24 -1.43 -1.76 -19.15
C PRO A 24 -0.44 -2.34 -18.14
N LEU A 25 0.26 -3.41 -18.51
CA LEU A 25 1.27 -4.07 -17.66
C LEU A 25 2.37 -3.11 -17.19
N ALA A 26 2.71 -2.09 -18.00
CA ALA A 26 3.65 -1.04 -17.61
C ALA A 26 3.19 -0.25 -16.38
N GLU A 27 1.88 -0.09 -16.20
CA GLU A 27 1.24 0.61 -15.08
C GLU A 27 1.22 -0.25 -13.80
N HIS A 28 1.37 -1.58 -13.93
CA HIS A 28 1.36 -2.51 -12.80
C HIS A 28 2.56 -2.24 -11.89
N VAL A 29 3.73 -2.05 -12.48
CA VAL A 29 4.99 -1.82 -11.74
C VAL A 29 4.87 -0.59 -10.85
N ALA A 30 4.34 0.52 -11.37
CA ALA A 30 4.14 1.74 -10.60
C ALA A 30 3.15 1.56 -9.44
N ARG A 31 2.07 0.81 -9.65
CA ARG A 31 1.09 0.49 -8.59
C ARG A 31 1.67 -0.44 -7.53
N PHE A 32 2.40 -1.47 -7.94
CA PHE A 32 3.07 -2.38 -7.00
C PHE A 32 4.13 -1.67 -6.16
N ASP A 33 4.92 -0.76 -6.76
CA ASP A 33 5.91 0.05 -6.04
C ASP A 33 5.27 0.98 -5.01
N ALA A 34 4.16 1.63 -5.37
CA ALA A 34 3.38 2.47 -4.46
C ALA A 34 2.86 1.68 -3.25
N VAL A 35 2.30 0.48 -3.47
CA VAL A 35 1.84 -0.39 -2.36
C VAL A 35 3.00 -0.89 -1.50
N HIS A 36 4.11 -1.30 -2.12
CA HIS A 36 5.28 -1.77 -1.39
C HIS A 36 5.86 -0.66 -0.49
N THR A 37 5.91 0.58 -0.98
CA THR A 37 6.32 1.75 -0.20
C THR A 37 5.37 2.04 0.96
N ALA A 38 4.06 2.04 0.72
CA ALA A 38 3.05 2.27 1.75
C ALA A 38 3.12 1.21 2.86
N LEU A 39 3.22 -0.07 2.49
CA LEU A 39 3.35 -1.18 3.43
C LEU A 39 4.64 -1.09 4.24
N THR A 40 5.77 -0.78 3.59
CA THR A 40 7.06 -0.61 4.27
C THR A 40 6.99 0.54 5.29
N SER A 41 6.38 1.68 4.92
CA SER A 41 6.21 2.82 5.82
C SER A 41 5.33 2.48 7.02
N ALA A 42 4.20 1.81 6.79
CA ALA A 42 3.29 1.37 7.86
C ALA A 42 3.98 0.38 8.82
N LEU A 43 4.72 -0.60 8.28
CA LEU A 43 5.45 -1.58 9.07
C LEU A 43 6.62 -0.96 9.85
N SER A 44 7.40 -0.05 9.25
CA SER A 44 8.46 0.67 9.96
C SER A 44 7.92 1.54 11.09
N THR A 45 6.72 2.10 10.94
CA THR A 45 6.06 2.86 12.02
C THR A 45 5.66 1.95 13.18
N ILE A 46 5.26 0.70 12.90
CA ILE A 46 4.94 -0.30 13.92
C ILE A 46 6.21 -0.84 14.61
N ASP A 47 7.32 -0.99 13.88
CA ASP A 47 8.59 -1.48 14.43
C ASP A 47 9.25 -0.49 15.42
N GLN A 48 8.91 0.80 15.34
CA GLN A 48 9.45 1.85 16.22
C GLN A 48 8.74 1.99 17.59
N VAL A 49 7.79 1.11 17.94
CA VAL A 49 7.03 1.17 19.23
C VAL A 49 7.61 0.29 20.33
#